data_AF-J1J1J3-F1
#
_entry.id   AF-J1J1J3-F1
#
_cell.length_a   1.000
_cell.length_b   1.000
_cell.length_c   1.000
_cell.angle_alpha   90.00
_cell.angle_beta   90.00
_cell.angle_gamma   90.00
#
_symmetry.space_group_name_H-M   'P 1'
#
loop_
_entity.id
_entity.type
_entity.pdbx_description
1 polymer ?
#
loop_
_entity_poly.entity_id
_entity_poly.type
_entity_poly.pdbx_seq_one_letter_code
_entity_poly.pdbx_strand_id
1 'polypeptide(L)' 'MFYKACNQAGIKKSAYGLRKLAATRAANSGATISQLKAIFGWTDDNMASLYIKSADRKRLALEAIKAPKKLGIEAKKT' A
#
# COMPACT_ATOMS: atom_id res chain seq x y z
N MET A 1 7.76 -28.49 -3.65
CA MET A 1 6.83 -27.46 -4.15
C MET A 1 6.21 -26.71 -2.98
N PHE A 2 6.24 -25.37 -3.02
CA PHE A 2 5.79 -24.50 -1.93
C PHE A 2 4.36 -24.81 -1.43
N TYR A 3 3.44 -25.12 -2.34
CA TYR A 3 2.08 -25.53 -2.00
C TYR A 3 2.00 -26.77 -1.08
N LYS A 4 2.89 -27.76 -1.26
CA LYS A 4 2.93 -28.96 -0.41
C LYS A 4 3.34 -28.60 1.03
N ALA A 5 4.32 -27.71 1.19
CA ALA A 5 4.73 -27.22 2.51
C ALA A 5 3.62 -26.41 3.19
N CYS A 6 2.90 -25.56 2.43
CA CYS A 6 1.74 -24.85 2.95
C CYS A 6 0.63 -25.80 3.43
N ASN A 7 0.32 -26.84 2.66
CA ASN A 7 -0.68 -27.84 3.06
C ASN A 7 -0.28 -28.61 4.31
N GLN A 8 1.00 -28.98 4.45
CA GLN A 8 1.52 -29.61 5.67
C GLN A 8 1.39 -28.69 6.89
N ALA A 9 1.54 -27.39 6.71
CA ALA A 9 1.33 -26.38 7.75
C ALA A 9 -0.16 -26.01 7.99
N GLY A 10 -1.12 -26.67 7.31
CA GLY A 10 -2.54 -26.35 7.41
C GLY A 10 -2.96 -25.04 6.72
N ILE A 11 -2.08 -24.45 5.90
CA ILE A 11 -2.31 -23.17 5.22
C ILE A 11 -2.78 -23.42 3.79
N LYS A 12 -4.04 -23.07 3.50
CA LYS A 12 -4.62 -23.16 2.14
C LYS A 12 -4.25 -21.94 1.27
N LYS A 13 -2.95 -21.67 1.08
CA LYS A 13 -2.46 -20.55 0.26
C LYS A 13 -1.35 -21.00 -0.69
N SER A 14 -1.22 -20.29 -1.80
CA SER A 14 -0.19 -20.51 -2.82
C SER A 14 0.87 -19.42 -2.78
N ALA A 15 2.01 -19.67 -3.44
CA ALA A 15 3.08 -18.68 -3.58
C ALA A 15 2.58 -17.37 -4.21
N TYR A 16 1.71 -17.49 -5.22
CA TYR A 16 1.08 -16.34 -5.86
C TYR A 16 0.15 -15.56 -4.89
N GLY A 17 -0.59 -16.27 -4.04
CA GLY A 17 -1.41 -15.66 -2.99
C GLY A 17 -0.59 -14.88 -1.97
N LEU A 18 0.58 -15.40 -1.58
CA LEU A 18 1.51 -14.69 -0.71
C LEU A 18 2.08 -13.43 -1.36
N ARG A 19 2.38 -13.47 -2.65
CA ARG A 19 2.81 -12.28 -3.39
C ARG A 19 1.74 -11.19 -3.39
N LYS A 20 0.46 -11.55 -3.61
CA LYS A 20 -0.65 -10.60 -3.50
C LYS A 20 -0.76 -10.02 -2.09
N LEU A 21 -0.66 -10.87 -1.07
CA LEU A 21 -0.69 -10.42 0.33
C LEU A 21 0.44 -9.44 0.65
N ALA A 22 1.66 -9.73 0.18
CA ALA A 22 2.80 -8.85 0.36
C ALA A 22 2.59 -7.49 -0.31
N ALA A 23 2.04 -7.47 -1.55
CA ALA A 23 1.72 -6.22 -2.24
C ALA A 23 0.65 -5.39 -1.52
N THR A 24 -0.41 -6.04 -1.03
CA THR A 24 -1.45 -5.37 -0.22
C THR A 24 -0.88 -4.81 1.09
N ARG A 25 0.01 -5.56 1.76
CA ARG A 25 0.67 -5.08 2.98
C ARG A 25 1.56 -3.87 2.72
N ALA A 26 2.38 -3.91 1.67
CA ALA A 26 3.24 -2.78 1.28
C ALA A 26 2.42 -1.54 0.92
N ALA A 27 1.32 -1.71 0.18
CA ALA A 27 0.42 -0.60 -0.13
C ALA A 27 -0.22 0.00 1.14
N ASN A 28 -0.68 -0.85 2.06
CA ASN A 28 -1.26 -0.40 3.33
C ASN A 28 -0.26 0.30 4.26
N SER A 29 1.04 -0.02 4.16
CA SER A 29 2.10 0.72 4.87
C SER A 29 2.46 2.06 4.23
N GLY A 30 1.77 2.46 3.15
CA GLY A 30 2.00 3.73 2.47
C GLY A 30 3.09 3.71 1.41
N ALA A 31 3.45 2.53 0.88
CA ALA A 31 4.41 2.46 -0.20
C ALA A 31 3.82 3.03 -1.50
N THR A 32 4.64 3.77 -2.25
CA THR A 32 4.25 4.42 -3.50
C THR A 32 4.23 3.45 -4.67
N ILE A 33 3.65 3.88 -5.81
CA ILE A 33 3.60 3.07 -7.05
C ILE A 33 5.01 2.66 -7.47
N SER A 34 5.95 3.60 -7.49
CA SER A 34 7.35 3.33 -7.86
C SER A 34 8.03 2.35 -6.91
N GLN A 35 7.74 2.43 -5.61
CA GLN A 35 8.28 1.50 -4.62
C GLN A 35 7.72 0.09 -4.80
N LEU A 36 6.40 -0.06 -5.03
CA LEU A 36 5.81 -1.36 -5.34
C LEU A 36 6.36 -1.95 -6.63
N LYS A 37 6.58 -1.12 -7.66
CA LYS A 37 7.21 -1.55 -8.91
C LYS A 37 8.62 -2.07 -8.69
N ALA A 38 9.42 -1.39 -7.88
CA ALA A 38 10.78 -1.83 -7.56
C ALA A 38 10.78 -3.15 -6.76
N ILE A 39 9.94 -3.27 -5.73
CA ILE A 39 9.87 -4.46 -4.86
C ILE A 39 9.40 -5.69 -5.65
N PHE A 40 8.39 -5.52 -6.49
CA PHE A 40 7.76 -6.63 -7.20
C PHE A 40 8.27 -6.81 -8.63
N GLY A 41 9.10 -5.90 -9.15
CA GLY A 41 9.59 -5.94 -10.54
C GLY A 41 8.47 -5.73 -11.56
N TRP A 42 7.46 -4.91 -11.24
CA TRP A 42 6.40 -4.59 -12.18
C TRP A 42 6.82 -3.45 -13.11
N THR A 43 6.61 -3.64 -14.40
CA THR A 43 6.86 -2.63 -15.44
C THR A 43 5.68 -1.68 -15.59
N ASP A 44 4.45 -2.21 -15.50
CA ASP A 44 3.21 -1.46 -15.65
C ASP A 44 2.71 -0.86 -14.32
N ASP A 45 2.33 0.41 -14.38
CA ASP A 45 1.73 1.16 -13.28
C ASP A 45 0.31 0.67 -12.94
N ASN A 46 -0.41 0.09 -13.90
CA ASN A 46 -1.77 -0.39 -13.67
C ASN A 46 -1.80 -1.47 -12.57
N MET A 47 -0.82 -2.37 -12.58
CA MET A 47 -0.73 -3.46 -11.60
C MET A 47 -0.43 -2.95 -10.19
N ALA A 48 0.47 -1.98 -10.05
CA ALA A 48 0.77 -1.35 -8.77
C ALA A 48 -0.40 -0.52 -8.25
N SER A 49 -1.07 0.22 -9.16
CA SER A 49 -2.21 1.08 -8.84
C SER A 49 -3.39 0.32 -8.23
N LEU A 50 -3.63 -0.93 -8.66
CA LEU A 50 -4.68 -1.77 -8.09
C LEU A 50 -4.55 -1.96 -6.57
N TYR A 51 -3.31 -2.09 -6.08
CA TYR A 51 -3.06 -2.30 -4.65
C TYR A 51 -3.06 -0.99 -3.86
N ILE A 52 -2.68 0.13 -4.48
CA ILE A 52 -2.46 1.42 -3.80
C ILE A 52 -3.73 2.27 -3.73
N LYS A 53 -4.58 2.29 -4.77
CA LYS A 53 -5.74 3.22 -4.85
C LYS A 53 -6.61 3.26 -3.59
N SER A 54 -6.92 2.10 -3.03
CA SER A 54 -7.77 2.00 -1.83
C SER A 54 -7.01 2.30 -0.53
N ALA A 55 -5.74 1.90 -0.46
CA ALA A 55 -4.89 2.13 0.70
C ALA A 55 -4.56 3.62 0.86
N ASP A 56 -4.19 4.27 -0.24
CA ASP A 56 -3.79 5.68 -0.27
C ASP A 56 -4.97 6.60 0.03
N ARG A 57 -6.18 6.30 -0.50
CA ARG A 57 -7.40 7.03 -0.14
C ARG A 57 -7.65 7.03 1.37
N LYS A 58 -7.49 5.88 2.03
CA LYS A 58 -7.67 5.76 3.49
C LYS A 58 -6.59 6.54 4.23
N ARG A 59 -5.33 6.43 3.81
CA ARG A 59 -4.20 7.17 4.39
C ARG A 59 -4.41 8.68 4.28
N LEU A 60 -4.69 9.18 3.08
CA LEU A 60 -4.93 10.60 2.81
C LEU A 60 -6.12 11.14 3.62
N ALA A 61 -7.20 10.38 3.75
CA ALA A 61 -8.33 10.76 4.59
C ALA A 61 -7.93 10.90 6.08
N LEU A 62 -7.17 9.94 6.61
CA LEU A 62 -6.66 10.00 7.99
C LEU A 62 -5.69 11.16 8.19
N GLU A 63 -4.80 11.42 7.24
CA GLU A 63 -3.88 12.56 7.27
C GLU A 63 -4.61 13.89 7.25
N ALA A 64 -5.62 14.05 6.38
CA ALA A 64 -6.44 15.25 6.31
C ALA A 64 -7.19 15.51 7.63
N ILE A 65 -7.77 14.49 8.24
CA ILE A 65 -8.44 14.58 9.54
C ILE A 65 -7.44 14.95 10.65
N LYS A 66 -6.21 14.42 10.59
CA LYS A 66 -5.15 14.65 11.59
C LYS A 66 -4.45 16.01 11.42
N ALA A 67 -4.67 16.75 10.34
CA ALA A 67 -3.96 17.99 10.04
C ALA A 67 -4.65 19.33 10.40
N PRO A 68 -5.42 19.52 11.51
CA PRO A 68 -6.07 20.80 11.77
C PRO A 68 -5.15 21.92 12.33
N LYS A 69 -3.80 21.89 12.17
CA LYS A 69 -2.91 22.85 12.87
C LYS A 69 -1.72 23.44 12.09
N LYS A 70 -1.82 23.60 10.77
CA LYS A 70 -0.81 24.37 10.00
C LYS A 70 -1.37 25.33 8.95
N LEU A 71 -2.65 25.69 9.00
CA LEU A 71 -3.10 26.92 8.32
C LEU A 71 -2.88 28.10 9.28
N GLY A 72 -1.61 28.48 9.42
CA GLY A 72 -1.24 29.79 9.92
C GLY A 72 -1.78 30.80 8.94
N ILE A 73 -2.91 31.41 9.31
CA ILE A 73 -3.36 32.68 8.78
C ILE A 73 -2.21 33.65 9.09
N GLU A 74 -1.36 33.91 8.11
CA GLU A 74 -0.53 35.12 8.11
C GLU A 74 -1.51 36.28 7.98
N ALA A 75 -2.02 36.70 9.14
CA ALA A 75 -2.84 37.88 9.28
C ALA A 75 -2.01 39.06 8.81
N LYS A 76 -2.32 39.51 7.60
CA LYS A 76 -2.22 40.86 7.07
C LYS A 76 -1.91 41.86 8.19
N LYS A 77 -0.63 42.21 8.37
CA LYS A 77 -0.23 43.34 9.20
C LYS A 77 0.12 44.48 8.26
N THR A 78 -0.72 45.51 8.36
CA THR A 78 -0.48 46.91 8.00
C THR A 78 0.95 47.36 8.22
#